data_AF-A0A1A8QNR2-F1
#
_entry.id   AF-A0A1A8QNR2-F1
#
_cell.length_a   1.000
_cell.length_b   1.000
_cell.length_c   1.000
_cell.angle_alpha   90.00
_cell.angle_beta   90.00
_cell.angle_gamma   90.00
#
_symmetry.space_group_name_H-M   'P 1'
#
loop_
_entity.id
_entity.type
_entity.pdbx_description
1 polymer ?
#
loop_
_entity_poly.entity_id
_entity_poly.type
_entity_poly.pdbx_seq_one_letter_code
_entity_poly.pdbx_strand_id
1 'polypeptide(L)'
;AHYYAASLVFTSIKSESLMSKTKSFFSHLAFGLEKGKTMCCDPGKPTIIPAGSDSFSQIGSPPLTDVDITSLHAKNPKDLWKKVFERVFPNESASEQRELKDPAKDPQYSEPQIDAMRAQKDQELEQYKRN
;
A
#
# COMPACT_ATOMS: atom_id res chain seq x y z
N ALA A 1 -3.96 -0.77 9.68
CA ALA A 1 -2.84 -1.31 10.47
C ALA A 1 -3.25 -2.63 11.11
N HIS A 2 -4.15 -2.60 12.11
CA HIS A 2 -4.69 -3.77 12.81
C HIS A 2 -4.97 -5.01 11.95
N TYR A 3 -5.79 -4.89 10.88
CA TYR A 3 -6.20 -6.02 10.03
C TYR A 3 -5.02 -6.82 9.44
N TYR A 4 -3.89 -6.17 9.19
CA TYR A 4 -2.69 -6.81 8.62
C TYR A 4 -1.62 -7.10 9.67
N ALA A 5 -1.95 -6.99 10.96
CA ALA A 5 -0.98 -7.06 12.06
C ALA A 5 0.23 -6.12 11.84
N ALA A 6 0.00 -4.98 11.20
CA ALA A 6 1.04 -4.04 10.80
C ALA A 6 1.15 -2.87 11.79
N SER A 7 2.33 -2.26 11.85
CA SER A 7 2.53 -1.00 12.56
C SER A 7 2.27 0.19 11.64
N LEU A 8 1.77 1.31 12.17
CA LEU A 8 1.65 2.59 11.47
C LEU A 8 2.56 3.61 12.15
N VAL A 9 3.50 4.20 11.40
CA VAL A 9 4.46 5.16 11.95
C VAL A 9 4.49 6.40 11.06
N PHE A 10 4.12 7.54 11.63
CA PHE A 10 4.31 8.84 10.99
C PHE A 10 5.79 9.22 11.03
N THR A 11 6.32 9.65 9.88
CA THR A 11 7.72 10.06 9.73
C THR A 11 7.80 11.37 8.95
N SER A 12 8.82 12.18 9.24
CA SER A 12 9.09 13.42 8.51
C SER A 12 10.58 13.74 8.57
N ILE A 13 11.19 13.92 7.39
CA ILE A 13 12.61 14.32 7.28
C ILE A 13 12.88 15.72 7.86
N LYS A 14 11.85 16.54 8.03
CA LYS A 14 11.94 17.88 8.61
C LYS A 14 11.97 17.87 10.15
N SER A 15 11.78 16.70 10.77
CA SER A 15 11.75 16.55 12.22
C SER A 15 12.77 15.50 12.65
N GLU A 16 13.85 15.95 13.28
CA GLU A 16 14.90 15.08 13.76
C GLU A 16 14.38 14.07 14.81
N SER A 17 13.47 14.50 15.67
CA SER A 17 12.87 13.63 16.69
C SER A 17 12.04 12.51 16.07
N LEU A 18 11.29 12.77 14.98
CA LEU A 18 10.56 11.73 14.24
C LEU A 18 11.52 10.81 13.50
N MET A 19 12.55 11.35 12.85
CA MET A 19 13.56 10.53 12.18
C MET A 19 14.29 9.61 13.15
N SER A 20 14.62 10.09 14.35
CA SER A 20 15.24 9.28 15.40
C SER A 20 14.33 8.12 15.83
N LYS A 21 13.02 8.39 16.03
CA LYS A 21 12.03 7.35 16.33
C LYS A 21 11.91 6.32 15.20
N THR A 22 11.87 6.77 13.95
CA THR A 22 11.81 5.88 12.77
C THR A 22 13.06 5.00 12.68
N LYS A 23 14.26 5.56 12.86
CA LYS A 23 15.51 4.80 12.89
C LYS A 23 15.51 3.76 14.02
N SER A 24 15.10 4.16 15.23
CA SER A 24 14.97 3.24 16.37
C SER A 24 13.99 2.09 16.07
N PHE A 25 12.86 2.38 15.41
CA PHE A 25 11.89 1.37 15.00
C PHE A 25 12.48 0.37 14.01
N PHE A 26 13.20 0.82 12.98
CA PHE A 26 13.90 -0.08 12.06
C PHE A 26 15.02 -0.85 12.73
N SER A 27 15.76 -0.24 13.65
CA SER A 27 16.80 -0.91 14.42
C SER A 27 16.22 -2.05 15.29
N HIS A 28 15.03 -1.88 15.86
CA HIS A 28 14.31 -2.97 16.53
C HIS A 28 13.99 -4.11 15.56
N LEU A 29 13.46 -3.80 14.37
CA LEU A 29 13.09 -4.82 13.37
C LEU A 29 14.30 -5.55 12.78
N ALA A 30 15.38 -4.83 12.52
CA ALA A 30 16.58 -5.38 11.88
C ALA A 30 17.49 -6.14 12.87
N PHE A 31 17.57 -5.67 14.11
CA PHE A 31 18.58 -6.14 15.07
C PHE A 31 18.01 -6.62 16.42
N GLY A 32 16.68 -6.60 16.60
CA GLY A 32 16.05 -7.04 17.85
C GLY A 32 16.30 -6.12 19.05
N LEU A 33 16.78 -4.89 18.81
CA LEU A 33 17.00 -3.89 19.86
C LEU A 33 15.68 -3.52 20.56
N GLU A 34 15.73 -2.97 21.77
CA GLU A 34 14.50 -2.65 22.52
C GLU A 34 13.57 -1.71 21.73
N LYS A 35 12.30 -2.11 21.62
CA LYS A 35 11.26 -1.27 21.03
C LYS A 35 10.85 -0.16 22.00
N GLY A 36 10.85 1.08 21.54
CA GLY A 36 10.20 2.17 22.27
C GLY A 36 8.69 1.93 22.39
N LYS A 37 8.11 2.02 23.59
CA LYS A 37 6.68 1.78 23.87
C LYS A 37 5.77 2.97 23.54
N THR A 38 6.10 3.76 22.52
CA THR A 38 5.34 4.98 22.22
C THR A 38 4.18 4.68 21.29
N MET A 39 2.96 4.64 21.83
CA MET A 39 1.72 4.71 21.06
C MET A 39 1.21 6.16 21.08
N CYS A 40 0.80 6.69 19.93
CA CYS A 40 0.17 7.99 19.81
C CYS A 40 -0.96 7.91 18.76
N CYS A 41 -2.19 8.12 19.22
CA CYS A 41 -3.40 8.11 18.40
C CYS A 41 -4.11 9.46 18.36
N ASP A 42 -3.49 10.49 18.93
CA ASP A 42 -4.00 11.86 18.96
C ASP A 42 -3.92 12.46 17.54
N PRO A 43 -5.05 12.88 16.92
CA PRO A 43 -5.06 13.42 15.57
C PRO A 43 -4.20 14.68 15.38
N GLY A 44 -3.93 15.44 16.44
CA GLY A 44 -3.07 16.62 16.41
C GLY A 44 -1.58 16.32 16.52
N LYS A 45 -1.20 15.05 16.68
CA LYS A 45 0.19 14.62 16.89
C LYS A 45 0.59 13.57 15.86
N PRO A 46 1.91 13.39 15.64
CA PRO A 46 2.42 12.30 14.80
C PRO A 46 1.92 10.92 15.26
N THR A 47 1.15 10.25 14.41
CA THR A 47 0.57 8.94 14.70
C THR A 47 1.65 7.85 14.80
N ILE A 48 1.67 7.10 15.90
CA ILE A 48 2.54 5.94 16.09
C ILE A 48 1.71 4.82 16.70
N ILE A 49 1.53 3.73 15.96
CA ILE A 49 0.73 2.57 16.37
C ILE A 49 1.57 1.32 16.12
N PRO A 50 2.26 0.79 17.13
CA PRO A 50 2.91 -0.51 17.04
C PRO A 50 1.91 -1.64 16.78
N ALA A 51 2.33 -2.67 16.04
CA ALA A 51 1.52 -3.86 15.84
C ALA A 51 1.15 -4.50 17.18
N GLY A 52 -0.14 -4.80 17.36
CA GLY A 52 -0.68 -5.40 18.58
C GLY A 52 -1.01 -4.41 19.71
N SER A 53 -0.75 -3.11 19.54
CA SER A 53 -1.23 -2.09 20.49
C SER A 53 -2.59 -1.51 20.14
N ASP A 54 -3.09 -1.76 18.92
CA ASP A 54 -4.41 -1.35 18.46
C ASP A 54 -5.44 -2.49 18.52
N SER A 55 -6.71 -2.11 18.49
CA SER A 55 -7.85 -3.02 18.38
C SER A 55 -8.98 -2.37 17.58
N PHE A 56 -9.85 -3.19 16.95
CA PHE A 56 -11.01 -2.64 16.25
C PHE A 56 -11.95 -1.85 17.15
N SER A 57 -12.07 -2.20 18.44
CA SER A 57 -12.88 -1.44 19.41
C SER A 57 -12.28 -0.06 19.71
N GLN A 58 -10.96 0.06 19.80
CA GLN A 58 -10.28 1.35 20.00
C GLN A 58 -10.29 2.23 18.75
N ILE A 59 -10.23 1.63 17.55
CA ILE A 59 -10.38 2.37 16.28
C ILE A 59 -11.80 2.90 16.15
N GLY A 60 -12.79 2.11 16.58
CA GLY A 60 -14.19 2.48 16.59
C GLY A 60 -14.86 2.38 15.22
N SER A 61 -16.11 2.83 15.20
CA SER A 61 -16.88 2.98 13.97
C SER A 61 -16.54 4.30 13.28
N PRO A 62 -16.70 4.40 11.94
CA PRO A 62 -16.59 5.67 11.27
C PRO A 62 -17.51 6.71 11.93
N PRO A 63 -17.09 7.99 12.01
CA PRO A 63 -17.95 9.05 12.54
C PRO A 63 -19.26 9.04 11.75
N LEU A 64 -20.36 9.40 12.44
CA LEU A 64 -21.71 9.48 11.86
C LEU A 64 -21.67 10.39 10.63
N THR A 65 -21.41 9.78 9.49
CA THR A 65 -21.78 10.29 8.20
C THR A 65 -23.31 10.11 8.12
N ASP A 66 -24.03 10.81 7.24
CA ASP A 66 -25.49 10.63 6.99
C ASP A 66 -25.83 9.23 6.41
N VAL A 67 -25.10 8.23 6.87
CA VAL A 67 -25.02 6.88 6.39
C VAL A 67 -25.63 6.06 7.48
N ASP A 68 -26.80 5.52 7.18
CA ASP A 68 -27.44 4.57 8.04
C ASP A 68 -26.53 3.34 8.17
N ILE A 69 -25.73 3.30 9.23
CA ILE A 69 -24.78 2.22 9.54
C ILE A 69 -25.54 0.88 9.62
N THR A 70 -26.83 0.90 9.95
CA THR A 70 -27.69 -0.29 9.98
C THR A 70 -28.00 -0.83 8.58
N SER A 71 -28.01 0.02 7.55
CA SER A 71 -28.20 -0.38 6.15
C SER A 71 -26.94 -1.01 5.53
N LEU A 72 -25.76 -0.67 6.07
CA LEU A 72 -24.49 -1.20 5.63
C LEU A 72 -24.31 -2.61 6.20
N HIS A 73 -24.70 -3.63 5.42
CA HIS A 73 -24.42 -5.05 5.71
C HIS A 73 -22.90 -5.34 5.69
N ALA A 74 -22.16 -4.86 6.68
CA ALA A 74 -20.73 -5.07 6.85
C ALA A 74 -20.51 -6.31 7.72
N LYS A 75 -19.71 -7.27 7.24
CA LYS A 75 -19.43 -8.53 7.95
C LYS A 75 -18.37 -8.36 9.03
N ASN A 76 -17.57 -7.29 8.95
CA ASN A 76 -16.51 -6.96 9.89
C ASN A 76 -16.26 -5.44 9.91
N PRO A 77 -15.58 -4.89 10.95
CA PRO A 77 -15.30 -3.47 11.06
C PRO A 77 -14.52 -2.86 9.89
N LYS A 78 -13.63 -3.64 9.24
CA LYS A 78 -12.87 -3.18 8.06
C LYS A 78 -13.80 -2.90 6.88
N ASP A 79 -14.74 -3.79 6.61
CA ASP A 79 -15.69 -3.63 5.51
C ASP A 79 -16.60 -2.42 5.72
N LEU A 80 -16.93 -2.11 6.98
CA LEU A 80 -17.69 -0.91 7.33
C LEU A 80 -16.92 0.36 6.94
N TRP A 81 -15.66 0.47 7.38
CA TRP A 81 -14.79 1.59 7.01
C TRP A 81 -14.54 1.68 5.51
N LYS A 82 -14.37 0.53 4.83
CA LYS A 82 -14.20 0.48 3.38
C LYS A 82 -15.39 1.08 2.63
N LYS A 83 -16.63 0.73 3.00
CA LYS A 83 -17.84 1.27 2.36
C LYS A 83 -17.97 2.78 2.51
N VAL A 84 -17.66 3.32 3.70
CA VAL A 84 -17.67 4.77 3.93
C VAL A 84 -16.59 5.46 3.09
N PHE A 85 -15.39 4.86 3.04
CA PHE A 85 -14.29 5.36 2.21
C PHE A 85 -14.65 5.40 0.72
N GLU A 86 -15.17 4.31 0.17
CA GLU A 86 -15.53 4.20 -1.26
C GLU A 86 -16.65 5.17 -1.68
N ARG A 87 -17.45 5.66 -0.74
CA ARG A 87 -18.46 6.70 -1.03
C ARG A 87 -17.85 8.09 -1.12
N VAL A 88 -16.83 8.38 -0.32
CA VAL A 88 -16.10 9.67 -0.36
C VAL A 88 -15.11 9.68 -1.52
N PHE A 89 -14.46 8.55 -1.76
CA PHE A 89 -13.47 8.33 -2.81
C PHE A 89 -13.95 7.15 -3.67
N PRO A 90 -14.79 7.39 -4.69
CA PRO A 90 -15.24 6.35 -5.59
C PRO A 90 -14.02 5.65 -6.21
N ASN A 91 -14.05 4.31 -6.23
CA ASN A 91 -13.01 3.56 -6.93
C ASN A 91 -13.00 3.98 -8.40
N GLU A 92 -11.83 4.33 -8.93
CA GLU A 92 -11.61 4.25 -10.37
C GLU A 92 -11.99 2.82 -10.77
N SER A 93 -12.93 2.71 -11.71
CA SER A 93 -13.40 1.42 -12.15
C SER A 93 -12.19 0.61 -12.61
N ALA A 94 -12.01 -0.59 -12.06
CA ALA A 94 -10.91 -1.48 -12.46
C ALA A 94 -10.92 -1.76 -13.98
N SER A 95 -11.99 -1.40 -14.69
CA SER A 95 -12.08 -1.38 -16.15
C SER A 95 -11.15 -0.38 -16.84
N GLU A 96 -10.62 0.63 -16.14
CA GLU A 96 -9.67 1.60 -16.70
C GLU A 96 -8.20 1.24 -16.45
N GLN A 97 -7.92 0.14 -15.75
CA GLN A 97 -6.70 -0.60 -16.06
C GLN A 97 -6.90 -1.17 -17.47
N ARG A 98 -6.76 -0.32 -18.49
CA ARG A 98 -6.47 -0.75 -19.84
C ARG A 98 -5.35 -1.74 -19.65
N GLU A 99 -5.61 -3.01 -19.93
CA GLU A 99 -4.54 -3.97 -20.10
C GLU A 99 -3.53 -3.25 -20.98
N LEU A 100 -2.35 -2.97 -20.42
CA LEU A 100 -1.25 -2.40 -21.19
C LEU A 100 -0.90 -3.50 -22.18
N LYS A 101 -1.66 -3.56 -23.28
CA LYS A 101 -1.40 -4.43 -24.41
C LYS A 101 -0.08 -3.95 -24.94
N ASP A 102 0.93 -4.79 -24.76
CA ASP A 102 2.25 -4.56 -25.32
C ASP A 102 2.08 -4.31 -26.82
N PRO A 103 2.36 -3.09 -27.31
CA PRO A 103 2.21 -2.77 -28.72
C PRO A 103 3.06 -3.69 -29.61
N ALA A 104 4.15 -4.25 -29.08
CA ALA A 104 4.98 -5.21 -29.79
C ALA A 104 4.33 -6.59 -29.96
N LYS A 105 3.23 -6.87 -29.25
CA LYS A 105 2.45 -8.11 -29.39
C LYS A 105 1.14 -7.89 -30.14
N ASP A 106 0.85 -6.65 -30.53
CA ASP A 106 -0.33 -6.32 -31.31
C ASP A 106 -0.03 -6.49 -32.81
N PRO A 107 -0.72 -7.41 -33.51
CA PRO A 107 -0.50 -7.65 -34.95
C PRO A 107 -0.69 -6.40 -35.81
N GLN A 108 -1.48 -5.41 -35.35
CA GLN A 108 -1.70 -4.16 -36.07
C GLN A 108 -0.42 -3.33 -36.23
N TYR A 109 0.55 -3.48 -35.33
CA TYR A 109 1.85 -2.78 -35.36
C TYR A 109 3.00 -3.69 -35.78
N SER A 110 2.72 -4.87 -36.36
CA SER A 110 3.77 -5.77 -36.82
C SER A 110 4.56 -5.18 -37.99
N GLU A 111 5.88 -5.17 -37.84
CA GLU A 111 6.82 -4.64 -38.84
C GLU A 111 7.90 -5.70 -39.07
N PRO A 112 7.77 -6.55 -40.11
CA PRO A 112 8.58 -7.77 -40.24
C PRO A 112 10.09 -7.56 -40.15
N GLN A 113 10.60 -6.44 -40.66
CA GLN A 113 12.02 -6.11 -40.61
C GLN A 113 12.47 -5.70 -39.20
N ILE A 114 11.65 -4.92 -38.48
CA ILE A 114 11.94 -4.46 -37.13
C ILE A 114 11.82 -5.62 -36.14
N ASP A 115 10.80 -6.46 -36.30
CA ASP A 115 10.56 -7.64 -35.47
C ASP A 115 11.69 -8.68 -35.61
N ALA A 116 12.18 -8.89 -36.84
CA ALA A 116 13.32 -9.76 -37.08
C ALA A 116 14.61 -9.25 -36.41
N MET A 117 14.90 -7.95 -36.52
CA MET A 117 16.08 -7.35 -35.86
C MET A 117 15.99 -7.45 -34.33
N ARG A 118 14.79 -7.28 -33.77
CA ARG A 118 14.56 -7.44 -32.32
C ARG A 118 14.83 -8.88 -31.89
N ALA A 119 14.25 -9.86 -32.60
CA ALA A 119 14.44 -11.28 -32.28
C ALA A 119 15.92 -11.69 -32.31
N GLN A 120 16.69 -11.17 -33.28
CA GLN A 120 18.13 -11.40 -33.34
C GLN A 120 18.86 -10.84 -32.11
N LYS A 121 18.58 -9.59 -31.73
CA LYS A 121 19.18 -8.94 -30.55
C LYS A 121 18.84 -9.66 -29.25
N ASP A 122 17.60 -10.12 -29.11
CA ASP A 122 17.16 -10.88 -27.93
C ASP A 122 17.90 -12.22 -27.84
N GLN A 123 18.11 -12.90 -28.97
CA GLN A 123 18.89 -14.14 -29.02
C GLN A 123 20.36 -13.92 -28.65
N GLU A 124 20.99 -12.86 -29.17
CA GLU A 124 22.36 -12.47 -28.83
C GLU A 124 22.50 -12.19 -27.33
N LEU A 125 21.57 -11.43 -26.75
CA LEU A 125 21.56 -11.11 -25.33
C LEU A 125 21.46 -12.37 -24.45
N GLU A 126 20.61 -13.32 -24.81
CA GLU A 126 20.47 -14.58 -24.08
C GLU A 126 21.71 -15.48 -24.19
N GLN A 127 22.44 -15.43 -25.31
CA GLN A 127 23.74 -16.09 -25.41
C GLN A 127 24.77 -15.43 -24.50
N TYR A 128 24.82 -14.10 -24.45
CA TYR A 128 25.73 -13.37 -23.55
C TYR A 128 25.48 -13.65 -22.07
N LYS A 129 24.23 -13.83 -21.64
CA LYS A 129 23.92 -14.14 -20.24
C LYS A 129 24.30 -15.56 -19.81
N ARG A 130 24.42 -16.49 -20.77
CA ARG A 130 24.76 -17.90 -20.50
C ARG A 130 26.26 -18.16 -20.46
N ASN A 131 27.03 -17.27 -21.08
CA ASN A 131 28.50 -17.29 -21.09
C ASN A 131 29.05 -16.38 -20.00
#